data_AF-D6A4I3-F1
#
_entry.id   AF-D6A4I3-F1
#
_cell.length_a   1.000
_cell.length_b   1.000
_cell.length_c   1.000
_cell.angle_alpha   90.00
_cell.angle_beta   90.00
_cell.angle_gamma   90.00
#
_symmetry.space_group_name_H-M   'P 1'
#
loop_
_entity.id
_entity.type
_entity.pdbx_description
1 polymer ?
#
loop_
_entity_poly.entity_id
_entity_poly.type
_entity_poly.pdbx_seq_one_letter_code
_entity_poly.pdbx_strand_id
1 'polypeptide(L)'
;MPRVIRARDVDAVLAPYPQSEFIDGDWDPGWRTAQAGRRQVNVFHDGPGEKDGLERYALELQAAGFHVVPDQQPGGGRRRLHITRP
;
A
#
# COMPACT_ATOMS: atom_id res chain seq x y z
N MET A 1 17.32 12.75 -7.00
CA MET A 1 16.12 13.60 -7.17
C MET A 1 14.92 12.67 -7.12
N PRO A 2 14.00 12.81 -6.15
CA PRO A 2 12.91 11.86 -6.00
C PRO A 2 12.02 11.88 -7.25
N ARG A 3 11.99 10.75 -7.95
CA ARG A 3 11.22 10.56 -9.19
C ARG A 3 9.72 10.55 -8.87
N VAL A 4 8.90 11.02 -9.82
CA VAL A 4 7.44 10.91 -9.72
C VAL A 4 7.06 9.43 -9.57
N ILE A 5 6.08 9.15 -8.71
CA ILE A 5 5.51 7.82 -8.51
C ILE A 5 4.01 7.86 -8.76
N ARG A 6 3.47 6.81 -9.39
CA ARG A 6 2.04 6.64 -9.64
C ARG A 6 1.54 5.40 -8.92
N ALA A 7 0.31 5.47 -8.40
CA ALA A 7 -0.35 4.32 -7.77
C ALA A 7 -0.31 3.07 -8.66
N ARG A 8 -0.59 3.21 -9.97
CA ARG A 8 -0.51 2.11 -10.95
C ARG A 8 0.81 1.33 -10.95
N ASP A 9 1.93 1.98 -10.63
CA ASP A 9 3.24 1.32 -10.61
C ASP A 9 3.35 0.41 -9.37
N VAL A 10 2.72 0.80 -8.27
CA VAL A 10 2.59 0.01 -7.03
C VAL A 10 1.56 -1.11 -7.23
N ASP A 11 0.42 -0.80 -7.86
CA ASP A 11 -0.64 -1.76 -8.20
C ASP A 11 -0.08 -2.91 -9.04
N ALA A 12 0.77 -2.62 -10.02
CA ALA A 12 1.39 -3.63 -10.86
C ALA A 12 2.27 -4.63 -10.09
N VAL A 13 2.93 -4.18 -9.01
CA VAL A 13 3.72 -5.07 -8.14
C VAL A 13 2.81 -5.91 -7.25
N LEU A 14 1.71 -5.33 -6.77
CA LEU A 14 0.77 -6.01 -5.86
C LEU A 14 -0.31 -6.82 -6.57
N ALA A 15 -0.42 -6.75 -7.90
CA ALA A 15 -1.38 -7.49 -8.71
C ALA A 15 -1.45 -9.01 -8.44
N PRO A 16 -0.38 -9.71 -8.01
CA PRO A 16 -0.47 -11.12 -7.59
C PRO A 16 -1.23 -11.36 -6.27
N TYR A 17 -1.51 -10.32 -5.48
CA TYR A 17 -2.22 -10.40 -4.22
C TYR A 17 -3.67 -9.92 -4.36
N PRO A 18 -4.60 -10.41 -3.51
CA PRO A 18 -5.98 -9.95 -3.51
C PRO A 18 -6.06 -8.44 -3.31
N GLN A 19 -6.66 -7.74 -4.27
CA GLN A 19 -7.02 -6.35 -4.12
C GLN A 19 -8.27 -6.26 -3.24
N SER A 20 -8.28 -5.28 -2.33
CA SER A 20 -9.47 -4.97 -1.53
C SER A 20 -10.53 -4.34 -2.42
N GLU A 21 -11.73 -4.93 -2.40
CA GLU A 21 -12.91 -4.45 -3.11
C GLU A 21 -14.09 -4.36 -2.16
N PHE A 22 -14.97 -3.38 -2.38
CA PHE A 22 -16.22 -3.28 -1.64
C PHE A 22 -17.31 -4.01 -2.43
N ILE A 23 -17.73 -5.17 -1.95
CA ILE A 23 -18.70 -6.05 -2.60
C ILE A 23 -19.79 -6.39 -1.58
N ASP A 24 -21.05 -6.35 -2.02
CA ASP A 24 -22.22 -6.76 -1.22
C ASP A 24 -22.34 -6.14 0.19
N GLY A 25 -21.79 -4.93 0.37
CA GLY A 25 -21.87 -4.19 1.63
C GLY A 25 -20.72 -4.44 2.60
N ASP A 26 -19.71 -5.22 2.21
CA ASP A 26 -18.50 -5.48 2.98
C ASP A 26 -17.22 -5.25 2.16
N TRP A 27 -16.08 -5.16 2.84
CA TRP A 27 -14.76 -5.07 2.20
C TRP A 27 -14.10 -6.45 2.15
N ASP A 28 -13.82 -6.92 0.95
CA ASP A 28 -12.98 -8.09 0.78
C ASP A 28 -11.56 -7.78 1.30
N PRO A 29 -10.97 -8.69 2.11
CA PRO A 29 -9.62 -8.46 2.62
C PRO A 29 -8.59 -8.39 1.50
N GLY A 30 -7.73 -7.37 1.54
CA GLY A 30 -6.79 -7.17 0.45
C GLY A 30 -5.99 -5.88 0.54
N TRP A 31 -5.10 -5.69 -0.44
CA TRP A 31 -4.35 -4.44 -0.57
C TRP A 31 -5.19 -3.36 -1.23
N ARG A 32 -4.94 -2.10 -0.84
CA ARG A 32 -5.47 -0.94 -1.54
C ARG A 32 -4.44 0.16 -1.59
N THR A 33 -4.30 0.80 -2.75
CA THR A 33 -3.43 1.96 -2.92
C THR A 33 -4.22 3.27 -2.90
N ALA A 34 -3.57 4.33 -2.42
CA ALA A 34 -4.08 5.69 -2.50
C ALA A 34 -2.95 6.63 -2.90
N GLN A 35 -3.14 7.40 -3.97
CA GLN A 35 -2.18 8.43 -4.37
C GLN A 35 -2.22 9.57 -3.32
N ALA A 36 -1.12 9.78 -2.61
CA ALA A 36 -1.01 10.80 -1.56
C ALA A 36 -0.26 12.07 -2.01
N GLY A 37 0.26 12.08 -3.23
CA GLY A 37 0.90 13.23 -3.86
C GLY A 37 1.76 12.82 -5.04
N ARG A 38 2.43 13.77 -5.71
CA ARG A 38 3.26 13.47 -6.90
C ARG A 38 4.44 12.52 -6.63
N ARG A 39 4.84 12.38 -5.37
CA ARG A 39 6.03 11.63 -4.93
C ARG A 39 5.71 10.58 -3.85
N GLN A 40 4.43 10.35 -3.57
CA GLN A 40 4.01 9.44 -2.53
C GLN A 40 2.74 8.68 -2.91
N VAL A 41 2.76 7.38 -2.65
CA VAL A 41 1.59 6.49 -2.65
C VAL A 41 1.50 5.86 -1.26
N ASN A 42 0.29 5.71 -0.74
CA ASN A 42 0.04 4.95 0.47
C ASN A 42 -0.55 3.59 0.11
N VAL A 43 -0.09 2.52 0.75
CA VAL A 43 -0.68 1.17 0.66
C VAL A 43 -1.33 0.85 1.98
N PHE A 44 -2.52 0.28 1.94
CA PHE A 44 -3.28 -0.21 3.09
C PHE A 44 -3.56 -1.70 2.93
N HIS A 45 -3.83 -2.35 4.05
CA HIS A 45 -4.51 -3.64 4.07
C HIS A 45 -5.90 -3.40 4.65
N ASP A 46 -6.95 -3.70 3.88
CA ASP A 46 -8.32 -3.73 4.39
C ASP A 46 -8.61 -5.17 4.84
N GLY A 47 -9.35 -5.34 5.94
CA GLY A 47 -9.69 -6.65 6.49
C GLY A 47 -8.74 -7.21 7.57
N PRO A 48 -8.99 -8.44 8.05
CA PRO A 48 -8.19 -9.09 9.09
C PRO A 48 -6.75 -9.36 8.66
N GLY A 49 -5.80 -9.34 9.60
CA GLY A 49 -4.39 -9.61 9.30
C GLY A 49 -3.61 -8.40 8.77
N GLU A 50 -4.08 -7.17 9.06
CA GLU A 50 -3.48 -5.90 8.60
C GLU A 50 -1.96 -5.86 8.75
N LYS A 51 -1.42 -6.30 9.91
CA LYS A 51 0.03 -6.29 10.16
C LYS A 51 0.78 -7.21 9.19
N ASP A 52 0.39 -8.48 9.13
CA ASP A 52 1.07 -9.49 8.32
C ASP A 52 0.92 -9.20 6.82
N GLY A 53 -0.24 -8.67 6.42
CA GLY A 53 -0.49 -8.20 5.06
C GLY A 53 0.43 -7.04 4.67
N LEU A 54 0.52 -6.00 5.52
CA LEU A 54 1.41 -4.86 5.27
C LEU A 54 2.88 -5.27 5.27
N GLU A 55 3.31 -6.18 6.15
CA GLU A 55 4.69 -6.70 6.15
C GLU A 55 4.99 -7.44 4.84
N ARG A 56 4.06 -8.27 4.35
CA ARG A 56 4.22 -8.95 3.06
C ARG A 56 4.35 -7.96 1.90
N TYR A 57 3.44 -6.99 1.81
CA TYR A 57 3.47 -5.99 0.74
C TYR A 57 4.75 -5.14 0.79
N ALA A 58 5.25 -4.84 1.99
CA ALA A 58 6.48 -4.10 2.15
C ALA A 58 7.68 -4.84 1.55
N LEU A 59 7.79 -6.15 1.77
CA LEU A 59 8.87 -6.96 1.21
C LEU A 59 8.86 -6.96 -0.32
N GLU A 60 7.69 -7.15 -0.93
CA GLU A 60 7.52 -7.17 -2.39
C GLU A 60 7.86 -5.82 -3.02
N LEU A 61 7.37 -4.73 -2.41
CA LEU A 61 7.63 -3.38 -2.92
C LEU A 61 9.09 -2.97 -2.74
N GLN A 62 9.74 -3.38 -1.65
CA GLN A 62 11.18 -3.19 -1.47
C GLN A 62 11.98 -4.00 -2.50
N ALA A 63 11.61 -5.25 -2.76
CA ALA A 63 12.23 -6.09 -3.78
C ALA A 63 12.09 -5.49 -5.20
N ALA A 64 10.96 -4.82 -5.47
CA ALA A 64 10.74 -4.05 -6.70
C ALA A 64 11.53 -2.72 -6.77
N GLY A 65 12.27 -2.36 -5.71
CA GLY A 65 13.14 -1.19 -5.65
C GLY A 65 12.48 0.10 -5.16
N PHE A 66 11.28 0.01 -4.58
CA PHE A 66 10.67 1.16 -3.91
C PHE A 66 11.27 1.40 -2.53
N HIS A 67 11.26 2.66 -2.10
CA HIS A 67 11.48 2.98 -0.70
C HIS A 67 10.14 2.88 0.04
N VAL A 68 10.12 2.07 1.10
CA VAL A 68 8.89 1.70 1.82
C VAL A 68 9.07 1.99 3.30
N VAL A 69 8.19 2.81 3.86
CA VAL A 69 8.18 3.16 5.28
C VAL A 69 6.83 2.76 5.90
N PRO A 70 6.79 1.83 6.85
CA PRO A 70 5.59 1.60 7.66
C PRO A 70 5.24 2.87 8.44
N ASP A 71 3.97 3.26 8.38
CA ASP A 71 3.46 4.47 9.04
C ASP A 71 2.07 4.22 9.63
N GLN A 72 1.70 5.11 10.55
CA GLN A 72 0.41 5.18 11.20
C GLN A 72 -0.24 6.52 10.84
N GLN A 73 -1.51 6.53 10.42
CA GLN A 73 -2.21 7.79 10.20
C GLN A 73 -2.21 8.66 11.48
N PRO A 74 -2.12 10.00 11.34
CA PRO A 74 -2.19 10.92 12.48
C PRO A 74 -3.43 10.67 13.34
N GLY A 75 -3.29 10.86 14.65
CA GLY A 75 -4.37 10.58 15.61
C GLY A 75 -4.61 9.09 15.89
N GLY A 76 -3.66 8.21 15.51
CA GLY A 76 -3.78 6.77 15.75
C GLY A 76 -4.74 6.06 14.80
N GLY A 77 -4.86 6.56 13.56
CA GLY A 77 -5.83 6.07 12.56
C GLY A 77 -5.50 4.69 11.97
N ARG A 78 -5.46 4.55 10.65
CA ARG A 78 -5.09 3.27 10.00
C ARG A 78 -3.59 3.12 9.82
N ARG A 79 -3.10 1.87 9.89
CA ARG A 79 -1.73 1.54 9.47
C ARG A 79 -1.63 1.59 7.96
N ARG A 80 -0.45 1.95 7.46
CA ARG A 80 -0.18 2.07 6.03
C ARG A 80 1.31 1.91 5.74
N LEU A 81 1.64 1.71 4.47
CA LEU A 81 2.99 1.89 3.96
C LEU A 81 3.06 3.19 3.18
N HIS A 82 4.06 4.01 3.45
CA HIS A 82 4.44 5.13 2.59
C HIS A 82 5.43 4.66 1.56
N ILE A 83 5.04 4.76 0.28
CA ILE A 83 5.83 4.33 -0.86
C ILE A 83 6.35 5.56 -1.59
N THR A 84 7.66 5.62 -1.74
CA THR A 84 8.35 6.63 -2.54
C THR A 84 9.35 5.96 -3.48
N ARG A 85 9.88 6.72 -4.44
CA ARG A 85 11.03 6.30 -5.24
C ARG A 85 12.31 6.87 -4.62
N PRO A 86 13.43 6.11 -4.62
CA PRO A 86 14.75 6.63 -4.24
C PRO A 86 15.13 7.93 -4.98
#